data_AF-A0A7S0NLH6-F1
#
_entry.id   AF-A0A7S0NLH6-F1
#
_cell.length_a   1.000
_cell.length_b   1.000
_cell.length_c   1.000
_cell.angle_alpha   90.00
_cell.angle_beta   90.00
_cell.angle_gamma   90.00
#
_symmetry.space_group_name_H-M   'P 1'
#
loop_
_entity.id
_entity.type
_entity.pdbx_description
1 polymer ?
#
loop_
_entity_poly.entity_id
_entity_poly.type
_entity_poly.pdbx_seq_one_letter_code
_entity_poly.pdbx_strand_id
1 'polypeptide(L)'
;VTGAAAAAAGWLGGILRPDPTAGAPVACTIPADVLASLERRLAPLEAFLARRRPRIAPSDGSKLWRSSFGGQTSHPGPPARQRRRIDGPAGALRAEERSIAALRGLVRRAREAAALLRCLHEEEFERDVGAWLGPEIRRQLCGLTLRSFVSTPEGAAVASRLVEALMARRTRADVSAVDALAAKLQAAAPLFFDGDARTFYRARESLQGARDARDARDFRACAEATAASLEMLLGVPLAGDPTAVMAELADLRCFHGLAALPLAAAAAAADAAAA
;
A
#
# COMPACT_ATOMS: atom_id res chain seq x y z
N VAL A 1 -1.29 -24.75 -16.77
CA VAL A 1 -2.74 -24.65 -16.48
C VAL A 1 -3.02 -24.65 -14.97
N THR A 2 -2.27 -25.42 -14.18
CA THR A 2 -2.35 -25.50 -12.70
C THR A 2 -2.23 -24.14 -11.98
N GLY A 3 -1.29 -23.28 -12.36
CA GLY A 3 -1.11 -21.97 -11.71
C GLY A 3 -2.25 -20.97 -11.91
N ALA A 4 -3.00 -21.05 -13.02
CA ALA A 4 -4.13 -20.15 -13.29
C ALA A 4 -5.36 -20.51 -12.45
N ALA A 5 -5.61 -21.82 -12.25
CA ALA A 5 -6.67 -22.30 -11.37
C ALA A 5 -6.36 -21.99 -9.89
N ALA A 6 -5.11 -22.16 -9.46
CA ALA A 6 -4.67 -21.77 -8.11
C ALA A 6 -4.75 -20.26 -7.87
N ALA A 7 -4.38 -19.44 -8.85
CA ALA A 7 -4.52 -17.99 -8.77
C ALA A 7 -5.99 -17.52 -8.74
N ALA A 8 -6.86 -18.15 -9.54
CA ALA A 8 -8.30 -17.86 -9.51
C ALA A 8 -8.95 -18.32 -8.19
N ALA A 9 -8.51 -19.47 -7.66
CA ALA A 9 -8.91 -19.94 -6.34
C ALA A 9 -8.40 -19.04 -5.21
N GLY A 10 -7.17 -18.49 -5.31
CA GLY A 10 -6.63 -17.51 -4.36
C GLY A 10 -7.23 -16.11 -4.50
N TRP A 11 -7.77 -15.76 -5.66
CA TRP A 11 -8.48 -14.49 -5.87
C TRP A 11 -9.75 -14.38 -5.02
N LEU A 12 -10.47 -15.50 -4.86
CA LEU A 12 -11.72 -15.59 -4.10
C LEU A 12 -11.58 -16.37 -2.78
N GLY A 13 -10.50 -17.12 -2.61
CA GLY A 13 -10.16 -17.84 -1.40
C GLY A 13 -9.42 -16.95 -0.41
N GLY A 14 -9.51 -17.29 0.88
CA GLY A 14 -8.77 -16.58 1.93
C GLY A 14 -7.25 -16.66 1.70
N ILE A 15 -6.53 -15.57 1.91
CA ILE A 15 -5.06 -15.47 1.74
C ILE A 15 -4.35 -16.37 2.75
N LEU A 16 -4.91 -16.46 3.94
CA LEU A 16 -4.38 -17.20 5.07
C LEU A 16 -5.40 -18.25 5.50
N ARG A 17 -4.94 -19.48 5.73
CA ARG A 17 -5.74 -20.53 6.37
C ARG A 17 -5.04 -21.04 7.62
N PRO A 18 -5.79 -21.35 8.69
CA PRO A 18 -5.24 -22.10 9.81
C PRO A 18 -4.75 -23.45 9.28
N ASP A 19 -3.49 -23.79 9.56
CA ASP A 19 -2.93 -25.10 9.24
C ASP A 19 -3.23 -26.05 10.41
N PRO A 20 -4.05 -27.11 10.21
CA PRO A 20 -4.34 -28.07 11.27
C PRO A 20 -3.22 -29.11 11.46
N THR A 21 -2.21 -29.15 10.58
CA THR A 21 -1.16 -30.20 10.55
C THR A 21 0.18 -29.73 11.11
N ALA A 22 0.52 -28.45 10.93
CA ALA A 22 1.65 -27.84 11.61
C ALA A 22 1.17 -27.28 12.96
N GLY A 23 1.94 -27.46 14.04
CA GLY A 23 1.73 -26.73 15.30
C GLY A 23 1.96 -25.21 15.18
N ALA A 24 1.85 -24.64 13.98
CA ALA A 24 2.05 -23.23 13.63
C ALA A 24 0.73 -22.63 13.10
N PRO A 25 0.48 -21.33 13.30
CA PRO A 25 -0.89 -20.84 13.39
C PRO A 25 -1.54 -20.49 12.04
N VAL A 26 -0.79 -20.30 10.94
CA VAL A 26 -1.38 -19.83 9.67
C VAL A 26 -0.46 -20.09 8.46
N ALA A 27 -0.95 -20.74 7.39
CA ALA A 27 -0.25 -20.89 6.11
C ALA A 27 -0.82 -19.95 5.03
N CYS A 28 0.04 -19.43 4.16
CA CYS A 28 -0.41 -18.71 2.97
C CYS A 28 -1.02 -19.71 1.98
N THR A 29 -2.25 -19.47 1.55
CA THR A 29 -2.94 -20.38 0.62
C THR A 29 -2.39 -20.29 -0.81
N ILE A 30 -1.59 -19.26 -1.11
CA ILE A 30 -1.03 -19.01 -2.43
C ILE A 30 0.48 -19.29 -2.39
N PRO A 31 0.96 -20.34 -3.08
CA PRO A 31 2.39 -20.65 -3.14
C PRO A 31 3.20 -19.50 -3.77
N ALA A 32 4.45 -19.34 -3.33
CA ALA A 32 5.36 -18.31 -3.84
C ALA A 32 5.53 -18.36 -5.38
N ASP A 33 5.58 -19.56 -5.97
CA ASP A 33 5.66 -19.74 -7.43
C ASP A 33 4.45 -19.17 -8.17
N VAL A 34 3.26 -19.28 -7.55
CA VAL A 34 2.01 -18.76 -8.09
C VAL A 34 2.01 -17.23 -8.00
N LEU A 35 2.48 -16.65 -6.89
CA LEU A 35 2.66 -15.21 -6.74
C LEU A 35 3.67 -14.66 -7.77
N ALA A 36 4.81 -15.32 -7.94
CA ALA A 36 5.81 -14.95 -8.95
C ALA A 36 5.28 -15.09 -10.39
N SER A 37 4.44 -16.10 -10.65
CA SER A 37 3.75 -16.22 -11.94
C SER A 37 2.71 -15.11 -12.13
N LEU A 38 2.01 -14.68 -11.08
CA LEU A 38 1.05 -13.57 -11.15
C LEU A 38 1.76 -12.26 -11.45
N GLU A 39 2.84 -11.95 -10.74
CA GLU A 39 3.67 -10.76 -10.99
C GLU A 39 4.14 -10.68 -12.45
N ARG A 40 4.73 -11.77 -12.97
CA ARG A 40 5.21 -11.86 -14.36
C ARG A 40 4.12 -11.65 -15.40
N ARG A 41 2.88 -12.06 -15.10
CA ARG A 41 1.73 -11.92 -16.01
C ARG A 41 1.08 -10.54 -15.93
N LEU A 42 1.09 -9.91 -14.76
CA LEU A 42 0.51 -8.58 -14.55
C LEU A 42 1.42 -7.46 -15.05
N ALA A 43 2.74 -7.62 -14.99
CA ALA A 43 3.71 -6.63 -15.46
C ALA A 43 3.50 -6.18 -16.94
N PRO A 44 3.38 -7.09 -17.94
CA PRO A 44 3.13 -6.68 -19.32
C PRO A 44 1.75 -6.04 -19.49
N LEU A 45 0.75 -6.47 -18.73
CA LEU A 45 -0.59 -5.88 -18.75
C LEU A 45 -0.57 -4.44 -18.22
N GLU A 46 0.14 -4.20 -17.12
CA GLU A 46 0.36 -2.85 -16.56
C GLU A 46 1.04 -1.94 -17.59
N ALA A 47 2.13 -2.41 -18.21
CA ALA A 47 2.86 -1.67 -19.24
C ALA A 47 1.98 -1.37 -20.46
N PHE A 48 1.16 -2.33 -20.89
CA PHE A 48 0.21 -2.15 -21.98
C PHE A 48 -0.84 -1.07 -21.65
N LEU A 49 -1.45 -1.14 -20.46
CA LEU A 49 -2.43 -0.15 -20.01
C LEU A 49 -1.81 1.23 -19.81
N ALA A 50 -0.53 1.32 -19.40
CA ALA A 50 0.19 2.58 -19.24
C ALA A 50 0.51 3.26 -20.59
N ARG A 51 0.77 2.48 -21.64
CA ARG A 51 1.09 2.99 -22.99
C ARG A 51 -0.13 3.47 -23.79
N ARG A 52 -1.35 3.21 -23.34
CA ARG A 52 -2.55 3.59 -24.08
C ARG A 52 -2.69 5.11 -24.10
N ARG A 53 -2.62 5.71 -25.30
CA ARG A 53 -2.85 7.14 -25.51
C ARG A 53 -4.30 7.49 -25.17
N PRO A 54 -4.57 8.57 -24.40
CA PRO A 54 -5.92 9.02 -24.13
C PRO A 54 -6.64 9.31 -25.46
N ARG A 55 -7.88 8.82 -25.57
CA ARG A 55 -8.70 9.06 -26.76
C ARG A 55 -9.26 10.47 -26.64
N ILE A 56 -8.77 11.39 -27.46
CA ILE A 56 -9.33 12.74 -27.51
C ILE A 56 -10.70 12.62 -28.17
N ALA A 57 -11.78 12.89 -27.43
CA ALA A 57 -13.08 13.07 -28.04
C ALA A 57 -12.98 14.19 -29.08
N PRO A 58 -13.55 14.05 -30.29
CA PRO A 58 -13.70 15.19 -31.19
C PRO A 58 -14.43 16.28 -30.40
N SER A 59 -13.81 17.46 -30.29
CA SER A 59 -14.47 18.57 -29.63
C SER A 59 -15.79 18.84 -30.36
N ASP A 60 -16.79 19.30 -29.63
CA ASP A 60 -18.13 19.64 -30.11
C ASP A 60 -18.12 20.86 -31.08
N GLY A 61 -17.01 21.09 -31.80
CA GLY A 61 -16.80 22.15 -32.78
C GLY A 61 -17.50 21.91 -34.12
N SER A 62 -18.09 20.73 -34.35
CA SER A 62 -18.85 20.45 -35.58
C SER A 62 -20.31 20.92 -35.53
N LYS A 63 -20.75 21.60 -34.47
CA LYS A 63 -22.11 22.17 -34.35
C LYS A 63 -22.26 23.58 -34.93
N LEU A 64 -21.18 24.21 -35.40
CA LEU A 64 -21.22 25.56 -35.98
C LEU A 64 -21.60 25.62 -37.46
N TRP A 65 -21.85 24.48 -38.13
CA TRP A 65 -22.18 24.45 -39.56
C TRP A 65 -23.55 23.83 -39.89
N ARG A 66 -24.46 23.72 -38.90
CA ARG A 66 -25.80 23.14 -39.10
C ARG A 66 -26.93 23.99 -38.52
N SER A 67 -26.76 25.31 -38.51
CA SER A 67 -27.78 26.29 -38.08
C SER A 67 -27.92 27.44 -39.09
N SER A 68 -27.92 27.11 -40.38
CA SER A 68 -28.50 27.97 -41.42
C SER A 68 -29.37 27.05 -42.27
N PHE A 69 -30.63 27.44 -42.46
CA PHE A 69 -31.71 26.81 -43.23
C PHE A 69 -32.75 25.96 -42.44
N GLY A 70 -33.95 26.56 -42.33
CA GLY A 70 -35.24 25.93 -42.00
C GLY A 70 -35.49 25.83 -40.50
N GLY A 71 -36.55 26.34 -39.89
CA GLY A 71 -37.91 26.55 -40.38
C GLY A 71 -38.81 26.17 -39.20
N GLN A 72 -39.72 27.06 -38.82
CA GLN A 72 -40.63 26.92 -37.67
C GLN A 72 -41.44 25.62 -37.73
N THR A 73 -41.70 25.00 -36.58
CA THR A 73 -43.02 24.46 -36.16
C THR A 73 -42.92 23.83 -34.77
N SER A 74 -43.75 24.34 -33.86
CA SER A 74 -43.90 23.93 -32.48
C SER A 74 -45.08 22.97 -32.33
N HIS A 75 -44.83 21.75 -31.84
CA HIS A 75 -45.85 20.84 -31.29
C HIS A 75 -45.35 20.22 -29.97
N PRO A 76 -46.15 20.25 -28.88
CA PRO A 76 -45.78 19.64 -27.61
C PRO A 76 -46.16 18.14 -27.62
N GLY A 77 -45.14 17.27 -27.63
CA GLY A 77 -45.30 15.84 -27.38
C GLY A 77 -45.23 15.49 -25.87
N PRO A 78 -45.79 14.35 -25.43
CA PRO A 78 -46.00 14.00 -24.02
C PRO A 78 -44.69 13.74 -23.26
N PRO A 79 -44.69 13.82 -21.91
CA PRO A 79 -43.46 13.85 -21.11
C PRO A 79 -42.72 12.52 -21.19
N ALA A 80 -41.55 12.55 -21.83
CA ALA A 80 -40.63 11.44 -21.89
C ALA A 80 -40.18 11.06 -20.47
N ARG A 81 -40.43 9.80 -20.10
CA ARG A 81 -39.88 9.14 -18.92
C ARG A 81 -38.41 9.51 -18.77
N GLN A 82 -38.05 9.94 -17.57
CA GLN A 82 -36.71 10.34 -17.14
C GLN A 82 -35.74 9.14 -17.19
N ARG A 83 -35.43 8.68 -18.40
CA ARG A 83 -34.23 7.92 -18.69
C ARG A 83 -33.09 8.86 -18.32
N ARG A 84 -32.33 8.51 -17.29
CA ARG A 84 -31.02 9.11 -16.98
C ARG A 84 -30.35 9.37 -18.32
N ARG A 85 -30.22 10.65 -18.68
CA ARG A 85 -29.51 11.04 -19.89
C ARG A 85 -28.15 10.39 -19.73
N ILE A 86 -27.89 9.38 -20.55
CA ILE A 86 -26.54 8.92 -20.81
C ILE A 86 -25.85 10.22 -21.20
N ASP A 87 -24.97 10.72 -20.33
CA ASP A 87 -24.10 11.83 -20.66
C ASP A 87 -23.61 11.56 -22.07
N GLY A 88 -23.76 12.52 -23.00
CA GLY A 88 -23.56 12.28 -24.44
C GLY A 88 -22.19 11.65 -24.77
N PRO A 89 -21.80 11.52 -26.05
CA PRO A 89 -20.55 10.84 -26.42
C PRO A 89 -19.31 11.24 -25.59
N ALA A 90 -19.24 12.49 -25.13
CA ALA A 90 -18.22 12.97 -24.19
C ALA A 90 -18.27 12.34 -22.78
N GLY A 91 -19.44 12.11 -22.19
CA GLY A 91 -19.55 11.52 -20.86
C GLY A 91 -19.32 10.00 -20.86
N ALA A 92 -19.73 9.31 -21.92
CA ALA A 92 -19.34 7.91 -22.15
C ALA A 92 -17.81 7.77 -22.23
N LEU A 93 -17.14 8.67 -22.94
CA LEU A 93 -15.68 8.70 -23.04
C LEU A 93 -15.01 8.97 -21.67
N ARG A 94 -15.51 9.93 -20.90
CA ARG A 94 -15.02 10.18 -19.52
C ARG A 94 -15.22 8.98 -18.59
N ALA A 95 -16.32 8.23 -18.76
CA ALA A 95 -16.55 7.01 -18.00
C ALA A 95 -15.59 5.88 -18.40
N GLU A 96 -15.28 5.75 -19.70
CA GLU A 96 -14.24 4.83 -20.20
C GLU A 96 -12.86 5.20 -19.66
N GLU A 97 -12.48 6.47 -19.67
CA GLU A 97 -11.20 6.93 -19.14
C GLU A 97 -11.05 6.64 -17.65
N ARG A 98 -12.11 6.90 -16.85
CA ARG A 98 -12.13 6.57 -15.43
C ARG A 98 -12.04 5.07 -15.17
N SER A 99 -12.74 4.24 -15.94
CA SER A 99 -12.70 2.78 -15.75
C SER A 99 -11.34 2.20 -16.13
N ILE A 100 -10.70 2.71 -17.17
CA ILE A 100 -9.33 2.32 -17.56
C ILE A 100 -8.31 2.78 -16.52
N ALA A 101 -8.44 4.00 -16.00
CA ALA A 101 -7.57 4.48 -14.92
C ALA A 101 -7.70 3.62 -13.66
N ALA A 102 -8.94 3.26 -13.28
CA ALA A 102 -9.22 2.36 -12.17
C ALA A 102 -8.63 0.95 -12.41
N LEU A 103 -8.79 0.40 -13.62
CA LEU A 103 -8.22 -0.89 -13.98
C LEU A 103 -6.69 -0.89 -13.92
N ARG A 104 -6.04 0.17 -14.42
CA ARG A 104 -4.58 0.34 -14.34
C ARG A 104 -4.12 0.38 -12.87
N GLY A 105 -4.81 1.15 -12.03
CA GLY A 105 -4.53 1.21 -10.60
C GLY A 105 -4.69 -0.16 -9.92
N LEU A 106 -5.75 -0.89 -10.26
CA LEU A 106 -6.02 -2.23 -9.71
C LEU A 106 -4.95 -3.25 -10.14
N VAL A 107 -4.56 -3.27 -11.42
CA VAL A 107 -3.53 -4.19 -11.93
C VAL A 107 -2.19 -3.93 -11.25
N ARG A 108 -1.79 -2.66 -11.13
CA ARG A 108 -0.57 -2.28 -10.42
C ARG A 108 -0.63 -2.72 -8.96
N ARG A 109 -1.72 -2.41 -8.26
CA ARG A 109 -1.89 -2.80 -6.86
C ARG A 109 -1.91 -4.31 -6.66
N ALA A 110 -2.50 -5.07 -7.59
CA ALA A 110 -2.50 -6.54 -7.55
C ALA A 110 -1.08 -7.11 -7.74
N ARG A 111 -0.29 -6.52 -8.65
CA ARG A 111 1.11 -6.92 -8.86
C ARG A 111 1.94 -6.67 -7.62
N GLU A 112 1.85 -5.47 -7.05
CA GLU A 112 2.60 -5.08 -5.86
C GLU A 112 2.17 -5.87 -4.62
N ALA A 113 0.88 -6.19 -4.48
CA ALA A 113 0.38 -7.06 -3.42
C ALA A 113 0.96 -8.48 -3.51
N ALA A 114 1.03 -9.05 -4.72
CA ALA A 114 1.65 -10.35 -4.92
C ALA A 114 3.14 -10.33 -4.55
N ALA A 115 3.85 -9.27 -4.91
CA ALA A 115 5.25 -9.08 -4.55
C ALA A 115 5.47 -8.92 -3.03
N LEU A 116 4.59 -8.19 -2.34
CA LEU A 116 4.59 -8.10 -0.88
C LEU A 116 4.39 -9.47 -0.22
N LEU A 117 3.39 -10.23 -0.67
CA LEU A 117 3.13 -11.58 -0.15
C LEU A 117 4.31 -12.53 -0.40
N ARG A 118 5.00 -12.39 -1.54
CA ARG A 118 6.22 -13.15 -1.83
C ARG A 118 7.37 -12.75 -0.90
N CYS A 119 7.58 -11.46 -0.65
CA CYS A 119 8.55 -11.00 0.34
C CYS A 119 8.26 -11.57 1.73
N LEU A 120 7.00 -11.66 2.14
CA LEU A 120 6.62 -12.28 3.41
C LEU A 120 6.97 -13.77 3.46
N HIS A 121 6.76 -14.50 2.35
CA HIS A 121 7.13 -15.91 2.26
C HIS A 121 8.65 -16.12 2.36
N GLU A 122 9.43 -15.28 1.67
CA GLU A 122 10.91 -15.33 1.70
C GLU A 122 11.48 -15.04 3.09
N GLU A 123 10.75 -14.32 3.95
CA GLU A 123 11.14 -14.00 5.33
C GLU A 123 10.59 -15.02 6.35
N GLU A 124 10.12 -16.20 5.90
CA GLU A 124 9.53 -17.27 6.70
C GLU A 124 8.36 -16.82 7.60
N PHE A 125 7.63 -15.81 7.16
CA PHE A 125 6.58 -15.17 7.98
C PHE A 125 5.54 -16.19 8.48
N GLU A 126 5.19 -17.19 7.65
CA GLU A 126 4.21 -18.24 7.93
C GLU A 126 4.51 -19.07 9.18
N ARG A 127 5.79 -19.27 9.49
CA ARG A 127 6.21 -20.10 10.63
C ARG A 127 5.85 -19.45 11.98
N ASP A 128 5.87 -18.13 12.03
CA ASP A 128 5.77 -17.36 13.27
C ASP A 128 4.66 -16.30 13.27
N VAL A 129 3.70 -16.34 12.33
CA VAL A 129 2.60 -15.34 12.20
C VAL A 129 1.91 -15.07 13.54
N GLY A 130 1.74 -16.10 14.37
CA GLY A 130 1.09 -15.99 15.70
C GLY A 130 1.92 -15.31 16.77
N ALA A 131 3.25 -15.28 16.65
CA ALA A 131 4.12 -14.56 17.56
C ALA A 131 4.16 -13.06 17.22
N TRP A 132 4.08 -12.72 15.93
CA TRP A 132 4.34 -11.36 15.46
C TRP A 132 3.09 -10.52 15.22
N LEU A 133 1.98 -11.14 14.81
CA LEU A 133 0.73 -10.42 14.55
C LEU A 133 -0.22 -10.52 15.72
N GLY A 134 -0.79 -9.38 16.12
CA GLY A 134 -1.87 -9.34 17.10
C GLY A 134 -3.07 -10.20 16.66
N PRO A 135 -3.84 -10.74 17.62
CA PRO A 135 -4.96 -11.64 17.34
C PRO A 135 -6.02 -11.01 16.43
N GLU A 136 -6.17 -9.68 16.49
CA GLU A 136 -7.08 -8.94 15.62
C GLU A 136 -6.68 -9.02 14.14
N ILE A 137 -5.42 -8.69 13.83
CA ILE A 137 -4.92 -8.69 12.45
C ILE A 137 -4.96 -10.11 11.87
N ARG A 138 -4.67 -11.13 12.69
CA ARG A 138 -4.78 -12.53 12.26
C ARG A 138 -6.21 -12.91 11.88
N ARG A 139 -7.21 -12.50 12.68
CA ARG A 139 -8.63 -12.73 12.34
C ARG A 139 -9.02 -12.05 11.05
N GLN A 140 -8.59 -10.80 10.85
CA GLN A 140 -8.84 -10.06 9.63
C GLN A 140 -8.20 -10.75 8.41
N LEU A 141 -6.94 -11.17 8.52
CA LEU A 141 -6.25 -11.89 7.44
C LEU A 141 -6.91 -13.21 7.05
N CYS A 142 -7.39 -14.00 8.02
CA CYS A 142 -8.11 -15.25 7.74
C CYS A 142 -9.42 -15.02 6.96
N GLY A 143 -10.04 -13.86 7.14
CA GLY A 143 -11.27 -13.47 6.43
C GLY A 143 -11.02 -12.79 5.07
N LEU A 144 -9.78 -12.37 4.77
CA LEU A 144 -9.46 -11.63 3.55
C LEU A 144 -9.10 -12.55 2.40
N THR A 145 -9.68 -12.26 1.24
CA THR A 145 -9.29 -12.82 -0.06
C THR A 145 -8.24 -11.95 -0.73
N LEU A 146 -7.51 -12.47 -1.73
CA LEU A 146 -6.58 -11.64 -2.50
C LEU A 146 -7.29 -10.46 -3.19
N ARG A 147 -8.54 -10.67 -3.65
CA ARG A 147 -9.38 -9.60 -4.18
C ARG A 147 -9.58 -8.51 -3.15
N SER A 148 -10.09 -8.84 -1.95
CA SER A 148 -10.38 -7.85 -0.93
C SER A 148 -9.11 -7.15 -0.44
N PHE A 149 -8.00 -7.88 -0.30
CA PHE A 149 -6.70 -7.30 0.05
C PHE A 149 -6.26 -6.20 -0.92
N VAL A 150 -6.46 -6.42 -2.22
CA VAL A 150 -6.09 -5.47 -3.27
C VAL A 150 -7.12 -4.36 -3.45
N SER A 151 -8.42 -4.62 -3.27
CA SER A 151 -9.48 -3.68 -3.68
C SER A 151 -10.17 -2.92 -2.55
N THR A 152 -9.83 -3.17 -1.28
CA THR A 152 -10.55 -2.60 -0.13
C THR A 152 -9.63 -1.78 0.78
N PRO A 153 -10.18 -0.82 1.54
CA PRO A 153 -9.42 -0.07 2.54
C PRO A 153 -8.97 -0.98 3.70
N GLU A 154 -9.78 -1.97 4.09
CA GLU A 154 -9.40 -2.97 5.10
C GLU A 154 -8.17 -3.76 4.67
N GLY A 155 -8.15 -4.18 3.39
CA GLY A 155 -6.98 -4.81 2.78
C GLY A 155 -5.73 -3.94 2.81
N ALA A 156 -5.88 -2.62 2.58
CA ALA A 156 -4.79 -1.66 2.67
C ALA A 156 -4.23 -1.58 4.09
N ALA A 157 -5.11 -1.44 5.08
CA ALA A 157 -4.72 -1.35 6.49
C ALA A 157 -3.99 -2.62 6.94
N VAL A 158 -4.48 -3.80 6.55
CA VAL A 158 -3.82 -5.07 6.84
C VAL A 158 -2.45 -5.16 6.16
N ALA A 159 -2.31 -4.72 4.90
CA ALA A 159 -1.01 -4.68 4.22
C ALA A 159 0.01 -3.80 4.95
N SER A 160 -0.39 -2.61 5.39
CA SER A 160 0.47 -1.71 6.17
C SER A 160 0.91 -2.36 7.49
N ARG A 161 0.00 -3.06 8.18
CA ARG A 161 0.34 -3.76 9.43
C ARG A 161 1.25 -4.98 9.21
N LEU A 162 1.10 -5.68 8.08
CA LEU A 162 2.01 -6.76 7.70
C LEU A 162 3.43 -6.24 7.46
N VAL A 163 3.55 -5.15 6.70
CA VAL A 163 4.83 -4.48 6.46
C VAL A 163 5.45 -4.01 7.77
N GLU A 164 4.65 -3.43 8.66
CA GLU A 164 5.11 -2.98 9.96
C GLU A 164 5.63 -4.11 10.85
N ALA A 165 4.88 -5.21 10.96
CA ALA A 165 5.31 -6.39 11.70
C ALA A 165 6.60 -6.99 11.10
N LEU A 166 6.68 -7.07 9.77
CA LEU A 166 7.84 -7.60 9.07
C LEU A 166 9.11 -6.76 9.34
N MET A 167 9.01 -5.45 9.15
CA MET A 167 10.14 -4.54 9.36
C MET A 167 10.56 -4.49 10.83
N ALA A 168 9.59 -4.39 11.76
CA ALA A 168 9.89 -4.40 13.19
C ALA A 168 10.59 -5.69 13.65
N ARG A 169 10.22 -6.85 13.06
CA ARG A 169 10.93 -8.11 13.29
C ARG A 169 12.36 -8.02 12.77
N ARG A 170 12.56 -7.55 11.54
CA ARG A 170 13.90 -7.47 10.94
C ARG A 170 14.82 -6.57 11.75
N THR A 171 14.32 -5.41 12.19
CA THR A 171 15.06 -4.46 13.05
C THR A 171 15.51 -5.09 14.37
N ARG A 172 14.71 -5.98 14.96
CA ARG A 172 15.09 -6.68 16.20
C ARG A 172 16.02 -7.86 15.99
N ALA A 173 15.88 -8.57 14.87
CA ALA A 173 16.62 -9.79 14.60
C ALA A 173 18.03 -9.51 14.06
N ASP A 174 18.15 -8.62 13.08
CA ASP A 174 19.43 -8.24 12.51
C ASP A 174 19.28 -6.91 11.76
N VAL A 175 19.86 -5.88 12.37
CA VAL A 175 19.81 -4.48 11.95
C VAL A 175 20.47 -4.29 10.57
N SER A 176 21.56 -5.01 10.29
CA SER A 176 22.38 -4.80 9.08
C SER A 176 21.66 -5.12 7.77
N ALA A 177 20.56 -5.86 7.83
CA ALA A 177 19.77 -6.27 6.68
C ALA A 177 18.40 -5.58 6.60
N VAL A 178 18.10 -4.64 7.51
CA VAL A 178 16.89 -3.80 7.45
C VAL A 178 16.89 -2.97 6.18
N ASP A 179 18.00 -2.31 5.87
CA ASP A 179 18.14 -1.48 4.66
C ASP A 179 17.98 -2.29 3.37
N ALA A 180 18.48 -3.54 3.33
CA ALA A 180 18.32 -4.43 2.19
C ALA A 180 16.85 -4.84 1.99
N LEU A 181 16.15 -5.18 3.07
CA LEU A 181 14.72 -5.50 3.03
C LEU A 181 13.88 -4.27 2.64
N ALA A 182 14.19 -3.10 3.18
CA ALA A 182 13.53 -1.84 2.85
C ALA A 182 13.70 -1.49 1.36
N ALA A 183 14.91 -1.60 0.82
CA ALA A 183 15.18 -1.36 -0.60
C ALA A 183 14.41 -2.34 -1.50
N LYS A 184 14.34 -3.62 -1.11
CA LYS A 184 13.58 -4.66 -1.81
C LYS A 184 12.09 -4.36 -1.79
N LEU A 185 11.51 -4.03 -0.63
CA LEU A 185 10.09 -3.67 -0.50
C LEU A 185 9.74 -2.41 -1.29
N GLN A 186 10.60 -1.39 -1.27
CA GLN A 186 10.38 -0.15 -2.02
C GLN A 186 10.42 -0.39 -3.54
N ALA A 187 11.29 -1.28 -4.02
CA ALA A 187 11.36 -1.64 -5.43
C ALA A 187 10.18 -2.52 -5.87
N ALA A 188 9.75 -3.44 -5.01
CA ALA A 188 8.74 -4.45 -5.33
C ALA A 188 7.30 -3.95 -5.17
N ALA A 189 7.04 -3.17 -4.11
CA ALA A 189 5.71 -2.81 -3.64
C ALA A 189 5.61 -1.35 -3.13
N PRO A 190 5.95 -0.33 -3.94
CA PRO A 190 5.97 1.09 -3.53
C PRO A 190 4.63 1.67 -3.08
N LEU A 191 3.49 1.09 -3.49
CA LEU A 191 2.15 1.48 -3.01
C LEU A 191 1.90 1.06 -1.56
N PHE A 192 2.64 0.07 -1.06
CA PHE A 192 2.54 -0.44 0.30
C PHE A 192 3.73 -0.03 1.18
N PHE A 193 4.86 0.33 0.56
CA PHE A 193 6.07 0.76 1.23
C PHE A 193 6.76 1.88 0.43
N ASP A 194 6.48 3.12 0.80
CA ASP A 194 6.98 4.30 0.11
C ASP A 194 8.33 4.80 0.69
N GLY A 195 8.78 5.95 0.19
CA GLY A 195 10.03 6.57 0.65
C GLY A 195 9.96 7.05 2.11
N ASP A 196 8.79 7.46 2.57
CA ASP A 196 8.59 7.95 3.93
C ASP A 196 8.65 6.78 4.92
N ALA A 197 7.98 5.67 4.59
CA ALA A 197 8.09 4.41 5.33
C ALA A 197 9.55 3.90 5.38
N ARG A 198 10.29 3.97 4.27
CA ARG A 198 11.72 3.62 4.27
C ARG A 198 12.53 4.49 5.24
N THR A 199 12.34 5.80 5.18
CA THR A 199 13.03 6.76 6.07
C THR A 199 12.69 6.48 7.54
N PHE A 200 11.42 6.21 7.83
CA PHE A 200 10.95 5.83 9.16
C PHE A 200 11.64 4.57 9.70
N TYR A 201 11.74 3.49 8.93
CA TYR A 201 12.38 2.25 9.41
C TYR A 201 13.90 2.37 9.52
N ARG A 202 14.54 3.18 8.66
CA ARG A 202 15.96 3.52 8.81
C ARG A 202 16.22 4.30 10.10
N ALA A 203 15.31 5.21 10.47
CA ALA A 203 15.38 5.90 11.75
C ALA A 203 15.26 4.92 12.93
N ARG A 204 14.32 3.97 12.87
CA ARG A 204 14.18 2.93 13.90
C ARG A 204 15.38 1.99 14.00
N GLU A 205 16.03 1.67 12.89
CA GLU A 205 17.33 0.99 12.88
C GLU A 205 18.39 1.82 13.64
N SER A 206 18.42 3.13 13.43
CA SER A 206 19.32 4.02 14.16
C SER A 206 18.99 4.11 15.67
N LEU A 207 17.71 4.06 16.07
CA LEU A 207 17.31 3.95 17.49
C LEU A 207 17.74 2.62 18.11
N GLN A 208 17.62 1.52 17.36
CA GLN A 208 18.11 0.23 17.83
C GLN A 208 19.64 0.25 18.01
N GLY A 209 20.38 0.81 17.05
CA GLY A 209 21.82 1.01 17.20
C GLY A 209 22.20 1.92 18.38
N ALA A 210 21.37 2.93 18.69
CA ALA A 210 21.57 3.77 19.87
C ALA A 210 21.41 2.97 21.18
N ARG A 211 20.45 2.04 21.24
CA ARG A 211 20.30 1.13 22.40
C ARG A 211 21.50 0.20 22.54
N ASP A 212 21.94 -0.39 21.44
CA ASP A 212 23.10 -1.30 21.45
C ASP A 212 24.36 -0.55 21.92
N ALA A 213 24.56 0.70 21.48
CA ALA A 213 25.64 1.57 21.94
C ALA A 213 25.52 1.94 23.43
N ARG A 214 24.31 2.24 23.92
CA ARG A 214 24.03 2.48 25.34
C ARG A 214 24.40 1.26 26.18
N ASP A 215 24.03 0.07 25.74
CA ASP A 215 24.30 -1.19 26.43
C ASP A 215 25.80 -1.50 26.44
N ALA A 216 26.52 -1.14 25.36
CA ALA A 216 27.98 -1.17 25.27
C ALA A 216 28.68 -0.05 26.07
N ARG A 217 27.93 0.85 26.73
CA ARG A 217 28.41 2.04 27.46
C ARG A 217 29.14 3.07 26.59
N ASP A 218 28.89 3.09 25.28
CA ASP A 218 29.33 4.16 24.38
C ASP A 218 28.25 5.25 24.29
N PHE A 219 28.32 6.19 25.25
CA PHE A 219 27.35 7.27 25.33
C PHE A 219 27.43 8.26 24.16
N ARG A 220 28.60 8.39 23.52
CA ARG A 220 28.77 9.31 22.40
C ARG A 220 28.07 8.74 21.16
N ALA A 221 28.36 7.48 20.83
CA ALA A 221 27.70 6.80 19.71
C ALA A 221 26.17 6.72 19.94
N CYS A 222 25.73 6.47 21.18
CA CYS A 222 24.31 6.51 21.55
C CYS A 222 23.67 7.87 21.25
N ALA A 223 24.31 8.98 21.63
CA ALA A 223 23.78 10.33 21.41
C ALA A 223 23.75 10.69 19.92
N GLU A 224 24.82 10.39 19.18
CA GLU A 224 24.91 10.64 17.73
C GLU A 224 23.83 9.86 16.96
N ALA A 225 23.64 8.58 17.26
CA ALA A 225 22.61 7.74 16.64
C ALA A 225 21.18 8.22 17.00
N THR A 226 20.94 8.60 18.26
CA THR A 226 19.63 9.12 18.68
C THR A 226 19.29 10.42 17.95
N ALA A 227 20.27 11.32 17.80
CA ALA A 227 20.08 12.58 17.09
C ALA A 227 19.79 12.37 15.59
N ALA A 228 20.57 11.51 14.92
CA ALA A 228 20.37 11.16 13.52
C ALA A 228 19.00 10.52 13.28
N SER A 229 18.56 9.63 14.19
CA SER A 229 17.21 9.09 14.14
C SER A 229 16.15 10.16 14.27
N LEU A 230 16.30 11.09 15.21
CA LEU A 230 15.29 12.12 15.44
C LEU A 230 15.15 13.03 14.21
N GLU A 231 16.26 13.40 13.58
CA GLU A 231 16.24 14.19 12.33
C GLU A 231 15.45 13.48 11.23
N MET A 232 15.70 12.19 11.01
CA MET A 232 14.95 11.39 10.04
C MET A 232 13.44 11.33 10.39
N LEU A 233 13.09 11.09 11.66
CA LEU A 233 11.68 11.00 12.09
C LEU A 233 10.93 12.33 11.92
N LEU A 234 11.59 13.46 12.20
CA LEU A 234 11.00 14.79 11.99
C LEU A 234 10.81 15.12 10.51
N GLY A 235 11.60 14.51 9.62
CA GLY A 235 11.41 14.61 8.17
C GLY A 235 10.19 13.82 7.66
N VAL A 236 9.75 12.79 8.38
CA VAL A 236 8.61 11.94 8.00
C VAL A 236 7.64 11.70 9.18
N PRO A 237 7.07 12.76 9.76
CA PRO A 237 6.39 12.67 11.06
C PRO A 237 5.04 11.94 11.02
N LEU A 238 4.49 11.71 9.82
CA LEU A 238 3.25 10.96 9.60
C LEU A 238 3.49 9.48 9.25
N ALA A 239 4.75 9.05 9.12
CA ALA A 239 5.07 7.69 8.74
C ALA A 239 5.04 6.73 9.95
N GLY A 240 4.51 5.53 9.74
CA GLY A 240 4.57 4.42 10.70
C GLY A 240 3.71 4.59 11.96
N ASP A 241 4.03 3.82 13.01
CA ASP A 241 3.37 3.93 14.33
C ASP A 241 4.16 4.89 15.25
N PRO A 242 3.63 6.10 15.53
CA PRO A 242 4.29 7.05 16.40
C PRO A 242 4.36 6.54 17.85
N THR A 243 3.44 5.68 18.28
CA THR A 243 3.38 5.21 19.67
C THR A 243 4.60 4.36 20.01
N ALA A 244 4.96 3.43 19.12
CA ALA A 244 6.15 2.60 19.26
C ALA A 244 7.41 3.46 19.33
N VAL A 245 7.58 4.40 18.39
CA VAL A 245 8.76 5.29 18.34
C VAL A 245 8.88 6.16 19.58
N MET A 246 7.76 6.70 20.08
CA MET A 246 7.74 7.49 21.31
C MET A 246 8.19 6.68 22.52
N ALA A 247 7.82 5.40 22.61
CA ALA A 247 8.34 4.52 23.66
C ALA A 247 9.85 4.29 23.53
N GLU A 248 10.36 4.16 22.29
CA GLU A 248 11.80 4.00 22.02
C GLU A 248 12.61 5.25 22.40
N LEU A 249 12.10 6.44 22.05
CA LEU A 249 12.71 7.73 22.44
C LEU A 249 12.68 7.94 23.96
N ALA A 250 11.61 7.52 24.64
CA ALA A 250 11.50 7.62 26.09
C ALA A 250 12.52 6.72 26.80
N ASP A 251 12.70 5.49 26.31
CA ASP A 251 13.72 4.54 26.78
C ASP A 251 15.15 5.12 26.62
N LEU A 252 15.42 5.78 25.49
CA LEU A 252 16.69 6.48 25.24
C LEU A 252 16.80 7.85 25.94
N ARG A 253 15.80 8.27 26.72
CA ARG A 253 15.72 9.57 27.42
C ARG A 253 15.79 10.80 26.50
N CYS A 254 15.37 10.64 25.25
CA CYS A 254 15.27 11.75 24.29
C CYS A 254 13.98 12.55 24.49
N PHE A 255 13.90 13.30 25.60
CA PHE A 255 12.69 14.06 25.95
C PHE A 255 12.34 15.15 24.94
N HIS A 256 13.34 15.73 24.26
CA HIS A 256 13.09 16.69 23.19
C HIS A 256 12.31 16.03 22.03
N GLY A 257 12.68 14.81 21.64
CA GLY A 257 11.96 14.05 20.62
C GLY A 257 10.52 13.75 21.01
N LEU A 258 10.25 13.48 22.29
CA LEU A 258 8.89 13.27 22.80
C LEU A 258 7.98 14.50 22.68
N ALA A 259 8.55 15.70 22.63
CA ALA A 259 7.78 16.92 22.38
C ALA A 259 7.74 17.25 20.89
N ALA A 260 8.88 17.16 20.21
CA ALA A 260 9.03 17.60 18.83
C ALA A 260 8.25 16.71 17.84
N LEU A 261 8.30 15.39 18.00
CA LEU A 261 7.69 14.46 17.03
C LEU A 261 6.16 14.58 16.95
N PRO A 262 5.40 14.60 18.08
CA PRO A 262 3.95 14.81 18.01
C PRO A 262 3.55 16.18 17.48
N LEU A 263 4.33 17.23 17.79
CA LEU A 263 4.08 18.58 17.27
C LEU A 263 4.32 18.64 15.76
N ALA A 264 5.41 18.04 15.27
CA ALA A 264 5.69 17.94 13.85
C ALA A 264 4.60 17.12 13.12
N ALA A 265 4.13 16.02 13.72
CA ALA A 265 3.05 15.21 13.16
C ALA A 265 1.73 16.00 13.11
N ALA A 266 1.39 16.76 14.16
CA ALA A 266 0.21 17.60 14.19
C ALA A 266 0.27 18.73 13.15
N ALA A 267 1.43 19.37 12.99
CA ALA A 267 1.64 20.40 11.96
C ALA A 267 1.50 19.82 10.55
N ALA A 268 2.19 18.70 10.26
CA ALA A 268 2.11 18.04 8.96
C ALA A 268 0.68 17.56 8.64
N ALA A 269 -0.06 17.06 9.64
CA ALA A 269 -1.45 16.66 9.46
C ALA A 269 -2.37 17.86 9.17
N ALA A 270 -2.13 19.00 9.81
CA ALA A 270 -2.87 20.23 9.55
C ALA A 270 -2.62 20.76 8.13
N ASP A 271 -1.37 20.74 7.68
CA ASP A 271 -1.00 21.14 6.32
C ASP A 271 -1.62 20.20 5.27
N ALA A 272 -1.59 18.89 5.52
CA ALA A 272 -2.22 17.90 4.64
C ALA A 272 -3.75 18.05 4.55
N ALA A 273 -4.41 18.51 5.61
CA ALA A 273 -5.85 18.77 5.60
C ALA A 273 -6.23 20.09 4.90
N ALA A 274 -5.29 21.02 4.75
CA ALA A 274 -5.48 22.30 4.08
C ALA A 274 -5.24 22.25 2.56
N ALA A 275 -4.56 21.19 2.07
CA ALA A 275 -4.23 20.96 0.67
C ALA A 275 -5.33 20.20 -0.10
#